data_AF-A0A9N7Q4Y8-F1
#
_entry.id   AF-A0A9N7Q4Y8-F1
#
_cell.length_a   1.000
_cell.length_b   1.000
_cell.length_c   1.000
_cell.angle_alpha   90.00
_cell.angle_beta   90.00
_cell.angle_gamma   90.00
#
_symmetry.space_group_name_H-M   'P 1'
#
loop_
_entity.id
_entity.type
_entity.pdbx_description
1 polymer ?
#
loop_
_entity_poly.entity_id
_entity_poly.type
_entity_poly.pdbx_seq_one_letter_code
_entity_poly.pdbx_strand_id
1 'polypeptide(L)'
;MSLEIGTAILTALSLILTWLIFGKSLDGTGKGRFLYWLKSTAITSGVLLAWLLYKEPSLGYWMAIAIAVLISAVVNLVRSQWVFLIP
;
A
#
# COMPACT_ATOMS: atom_id res chain seq x y z
N MET A 1 -3.36 -20.32 -3.37
CA MET A 1 -3.08 -19.28 -2.35
C MET A 1 -4.38 -18.74 -1.81
N SER A 2 -4.51 -18.66 -0.47
CA SER A 2 -5.69 -18.09 0.20
C SER A 2 -5.74 -16.57 0.04
N LEU A 3 -6.88 -15.96 0.35
CA LEU A 3 -7.07 -14.51 0.25
C LEU A 3 -6.05 -13.77 1.12
N GLU A 4 -5.90 -14.22 2.37
CA GLU A 4 -5.05 -13.62 3.40
C GLU A 4 -3.58 -13.69 3.01
N ILE A 5 -3.12 -14.87 2.58
CA ILE A 5 -1.73 -15.07 2.16
C ILE A 5 -1.41 -14.18 0.95
N GLY A 6 -2.34 -14.09 -0.01
CA GLY A 6 -2.15 -13.22 -1.18
C GLY A 6 -2.11 -11.75 -0.81
N THR A 7 -3.01 -11.29 0.06
CA THR A 7 -3.02 -9.92 0.57
C THR A 7 -1.71 -9.60 1.27
N ALA A 8 -1.19 -10.50 2.11
CA ALA A 8 0.08 -10.30 2.81
C ALA A 8 1.28 -10.20 1.83
N ILE A 9 1.38 -11.13 0.87
CA ILE A 9 2.46 -11.16 -0.11
C ILE A 9 2.42 -9.93 -1.01
N LEU A 10 1.25 -9.60 -1.57
CA LEU A 10 1.09 -8.44 -2.44
C LEU A 10 1.37 -7.14 -1.70
N THR A 11 0.94 -7.03 -0.44
CA THR A 11 1.29 -5.89 0.41
C THR A 11 2.80 -5.80 0.58
N ALA A 12 3.47 -6.87 1.02
CA ALA A 12 4.92 -6.86 1.24
C ALA A 12 5.71 -6.50 -0.04
N LEU A 13 5.35 -7.09 -1.18
CA LEU A 13 5.96 -6.77 -2.47
C LEU A 13 5.72 -5.30 -2.86
N SER A 14 4.49 -4.81 -2.69
CA SER A 14 4.14 -3.43 -3.00
C SER A 14 4.92 -2.45 -2.12
N LEU A 15 5.16 -2.79 -0.85
CA LEU A 15 6.00 -1.98 0.03
C LEU A 15 7.46 -1.94 -0.44
N ILE A 16 8.04 -3.07 -0.83
CA ILE A 16 9.42 -3.09 -1.33
C ILE A 16 9.54 -2.26 -2.62
N LEU A 17 8.62 -2.48 -3.57
CA LEU A 17 8.63 -1.77 -4.86
C LEU A 17 8.46 -0.27 -4.69
N THR A 18 7.47 0.17 -3.92
CA THR A 18 7.22 1.60 -3.72
C THR A 18 8.36 2.28 -2.96
N TRP A 19 9.05 1.56 -2.06
CA TRP A 19 10.27 2.07 -1.43
C TRP A 19 11.42 2.22 -2.44
N LEU A 20 11.65 1.23 -3.32
CA LEU A 20 12.69 1.33 -4.35
C LEU A 20 12.44 2.47 -5.34
N ILE A 21 11.18 2.68 -5.72
CA ILE A 21 10.77 3.67 -6.73
C ILE A 21 10.73 5.09 -6.14
N PHE A 22 10.14 5.26 -4.95
CA PHE A 22 9.88 6.57 -4.37
C PHE A 22 10.74 6.91 -3.15
N GLY A 23 11.33 5.91 -2.48
CA GLY A 23 12.08 6.11 -1.24
C GLY A 23 13.37 6.90 -1.43
N LYS A 24 14.05 6.74 -2.57
CA LYS A 24 15.31 7.44 -2.87
C LYS A 24 15.16 8.93 -3.21
N SER A 25 13.95 9.38 -3.55
CA SER A 25 13.65 10.77 -3.96
C SER A 25 12.96 11.59 -2.87
N LEU A 26 13.07 11.14 -1.61
CA LEU A 26 12.42 11.79 -0.48
C LEU A 26 13.27 12.90 0.10
N ASP A 27 12.85 14.14 -0.18
CA ASP A 27 13.26 15.27 0.65
C ASP A 27 12.70 15.05 2.06
N GLY A 28 13.54 15.15 3.10
CA GLY A 28 13.20 14.88 4.51
C GLY A 28 12.08 15.75 5.13
N THR A 29 11.35 16.51 4.31
CA THR A 29 10.25 17.39 4.68
C THR A 29 8.95 16.63 4.94
N GLY A 30 8.03 17.22 5.73
CA GLY A 30 6.70 16.66 5.96
C GLY A 30 5.87 16.48 4.68
N LYS A 31 6.07 17.35 3.68
CA LYS A 31 5.44 17.22 2.35
C LYS A 31 5.95 16.00 1.59
N GLY A 32 7.25 15.73 1.62
CA GLY A 32 7.85 14.52 1.04
C GLY A 32 7.26 13.25 1.64
N ARG A 33 7.17 13.20 2.97
CA ARG A 33 6.53 12.09 3.72
C ARG A 33 5.10 11.82 3.27
N PHE A 34 4.29 12.87 3.22
CA PHE A 34 2.89 12.76 2.81
C PHE A 34 2.74 12.29 1.36
N LEU A 35 3.55 12.82 0.43
CA LEU A 35 3.52 12.41 -0.97
C LEU A 35 3.96 10.96 -1.16
N TYR A 36 4.98 10.50 -0.42
CA TYR A 36 5.39 9.10 -0.43
C TYR A 36 4.30 8.19 0.10
N TRP A 37 3.67 8.56 1.22
CA TRP A 37 2.54 7.84 1.77
C TRP A 37 1.39 7.73 0.76
N LEU A 38 1.00 8.85 0.15
CA LEU A 38 -0.13 8.90 -0.79
C LEU A 38 0.12 8.04 -2.03
N LYS A 39 1.29 8.21 -2.68
CA LYS A 39 1.66 7.43 -3.87
C LYS A 39 1.73 5.94 -3.58
N SER A 40 2.33 5.57 -2.45
CA SER A 40 2.44 4.16 -2.07
C SER A 40 1.08 3.55 -1.74
N THR A 41 0.22 4.31 -1.04
CA THR A 41 -1.16 3.91 -0.75
C THR A 41 -1.94 3.67 -2.03
N ALA A 42 -1.84 4.55 -3.03
CA ALA A 42 -2.54 4.39 -4.30
C ALA A 42 -2.11 3.11 -5.04
N ILE A 43 -0.81 2.83 -5.11
CA ILE A 43 -0.27 1.63 -5.78
C ILE A 43 -0.69 0.36 -5.04
N THR A 44 -0.51 0.31 -3.71
CA THR A 44 -0.90 -0.87 -2.93
C THR A 44 -2.41 -1.10 -3.00
N SER A 45 -3.21 -0.02 -2.99
CA SER A 45 -4.68 -0.13 -3.10
C SER A 45 -5.10 -0.71 -4.44
N GLY A 46 -4.48 -0.29 -5.55
CA GLY A 46 -4.78 -0.83 -6.87
C GLY A 46 -4.50 -2.33 -6.98
N VAL A 47 -3.36 -2.77 -6.44
CA VAL A 47 -2.98 -4.19 -6.43
C VAL A 47 -3.91 -5.01 -5.53
N LEU A 48 -4.21 -4.53 -4.33
CA LEU A 48 -5.12 -5.21 -3.41
C LEU A 48 -6.56 -5.24 -3.92
N LEU A 49 -7.01 -4.17 -4.59
CA LEU A 49 -8.33 -4.14 -5.22
C LEU A 49 -8.45 -5.20 -6.30
N ALA A 50 -7.46 -5.31 -7.19
CA ALA A 50 -7.44 -6.34 -8.22
C ALA A 50 -7.45 -7.75 -7.60
N TRP A 51 -6.71 -7.96 -6.52
CA TRP A 51 -6.69 -9.24 -5.80
C TRP A 51 -8.03 -9.58 -5.14
N LEU A 52 -8.65 -8.62 -4.46
CA LEU A 52 -9.94 -8.78 -3.79
C LEU A 52 -11.03 -9.09 -4.81
N LEU A 53 -11.10 -8.36 -5.93
CA LEU A 53 -12.10 -8.62 -6.97
C LEU A 53 -11.88 -9.96 -7.67
N TYR A 54 -10.63 -10.43 -7.78
CA TYR A 54 -10.32 -11.74 -8.33
C TYR A 54 -10.70 -12.89 -7.39
N LYS A 55 -10.45 -12.73 -6.08
CA LYS A 55 -10.65 -13.78 -5.08
C LYS A 55 -12.04 -13.83 -4.48
N GLU A 56 -12.64 -12.67 -4.25
CA GLU A 56 -13.94 -12.50 -3.61
C GLU A 56 -14.79 -11.53 -4.43
N PRO A 57 -15.29 -11.94 -5.62
CA PRO A 57 -16.14 -11.07 -6.43
C PRO A 57 -17.47 -10.73 -5.75
N SER A 58 -17.92 -11.55 -4.79
CA SER A 58 -19.14 -11.35 -3.98
C SER A 58 -19.08 -10.13 -3.06
N LEU A 59 -17.88 -9.65 -2.72
CA LEU A 59 -17.65 -8.48 -1.88
C LEU A 59 -18.19 -7.18 -2.52
N GLY A 60 -18.30 -7.15 -3.85
CA GLY A 60 -18.72 -5.98 -4.61
C GLY A 60 -17.66 -4.89 -4.67
N TYR A 61 -17.74 -4.03 -5.70
CA TYR A 61 -16.71 -3.04 -6.01
C TYR A 61 -16.46 -2.05 -4.87
N TRP A 62 -17.51 -1.47 -4.29
CA TRP A 62 -17.37 -0.44 -3.25
C TRP A 62 -16.69 -0.94 -1.99
N MET A 63 -17.05 -2.15 -1.53
CA MET A 63 -16.46 -2.73 -0.33
C MET A 63 -15.03 -3.20 -0.59
N ALA A 64 -14.75 -3.77 -1.77
CA ALA A 64 -13.39 -4.11 -2.17
C ALA A 64 -12.47 -2.86 -2.23
N ILE A 65 -12.97 -1.74 -2.78
CA ILE A 65 -12.25 -0.45 -2.79
C ILE A 65 -11.98 0.01 -1.36
N ALA A 66 -13.01 0.03 -0.50
CA ALA A 66 -12.87 0.49 0.88
C ALA A 66 -11.81 -0.31 1.64
N ILE A 67 -11.86 -1.65 1.55
CA ILE A 67 -10.89 -2.54 2.21
C ILE A 67 -9.49 -2.34 1.65
N ALA A 68 -9.33 -2.31 0.33
CA ALA A 68 -8.03 -2.12 -0.31
C ALA A 68 -7.38 -0.80 0.13
N VAL A 69 -8.16 0.29 0.14
CA VAL A 69 -7.70 1.62 0.56
C VAL A 69 -7.34 1.64 2.04
N LEU A 70 -8.19 1.09 2.92
CA LEU A 70 -7.95 1.07 4.37
C LEU A 70 -6.67 0.31 4.71
N ILE A 71 -6.52 -0.91 4.21
CA ILE A 71 -5.32 -1.74 4.46
C ILE A 71 -4.08 -1.00 3.94
N SER A 72 -4.13 -0.50 2.71
CA SER A 72 -3.01 0.20 2.10
C SER A 72 -2.62 1.46 2.85
N ALA A 73 -3.60 2.27 3.26
CA ALA A 73 -3.37 3.53 3.96
C ALA A 73 -2.71 3.29 5.32
N VAL A 74 -3.20 2.32 6.10
CA VAL A 74 -2.66 1.99 7.42
C VAL A 74 -1.23 1.47 7.31
N VAL A 75 -0.99 0.48 6.45
CA VAL A 75 0.33 -0.14 6.33
C VAL A 75 1.36 0.86 5.81
N ASN A 76 0.99 1.67 4.81
CA ASN A 76 1.89 2.69 4.29
C ASN A 76 2.10 3.84 5.27
N LEU A 77 1.11 4.18 6.11
CA LEU A 77 1.26 5.23 7.13
C LEU A 77 2.33 4.82 8.13
N VAL A 78 2.22 3.59 8.66
CA VAL A 78 3.24 3.03 9.56
C VAL A 78 4.59 3.07 8.88
N ARG A 79 4.75 2.44 7.70
CA ARG A 79 6.05 2.41 7.01
C ARG A 79 6.61 3.81 6.72
N SER A 80 5.76 4.78 6.36
CA SER A 80 6.19 6.17 6.09
C SER A 80 6.76 6.88 7.32
N GLN A 81 6.50 6.43 8.54
CA GLN A 81 7.18 6.93 9.73
C GLN A 81 8.56 6.26 9.92
N TRP A 82 8.66 4.97 9.60
CA TRP A 82 9.87 4.17 9.85
C TRP A 82 10.98 4.43 8.83
N VAL A 83 10.63 4.65 7.55
CA VAL A 83 11.59 4.97 6.48
C VAL A 83 12.36 6.27 6.76
N PHE A 84 11.85 7.15 7.64
CA PHE A 84 12.52 8.39 8.03
C PHE A 84 13.20 8.32 9.41
N LEU A 85 13.13 7.16 10.09
CA LEU A 85 13.87 6.89 11.32
C LEU A 85 15.20 6.16 11.05
N ILE A 86 15.34 5.55 9.87
CA ILE A 86 16.57 4.89 9.42
C ILE A 86 17.17 5.78 8.32
N PRO A 87 18.20 6.61 8.62
CA PRO A 87 18.89 7.40 7.61
C PRO A 87 19.66 6.56 6.60
#